data_AF-A0A7K4X0Y3-F1
#
_entry.id   AF-A0A7K4X0Y3-F1
#
_cell.length_a   1.000
_cell.length_b   1.000
_cell.length_c   1.000
_cell.angle_alpha   90.00
_cell.angle_beta   90.00
_cell.angle_gamma   90.00
#
_symmetry.space_group_name_H-M   'P 1'
#
loop_
_entity.id
_entity.type
_entity.pdbx_description
1 polymer ?
#
loop_
_entity_poly.entity_id
_entity_poly.type
_entity_poly.pdbx_seq_one_letter_code
_entity_poly.pdbx_strand_id
1 'polypeptide(L)'
;FLADSYHAGLCSSERRRVQRSFMSGRLRVLVATVAFGMGLDKPDVRAVIHYNLPKDFESYVQEIGRAGRDGQPARCHLFLDPEGRDLPELRRHIYGDTVEFWAIKELVLKVFAPCKCRRIYGKEGSDSQEKRENPGTNPPSRICRGHERSLPIQHTVESLDVREEGIETLLCYLELHPQHWLELLLPTYSSCRIRCSRGPRQLRDAARSCPPLAVFLARERLEGREHRNSSAVEFDVVALSDSMGWEAALVKRQLRQLQWDPRGGKSGILVEFGELSFHFRSYGDLSDQELDSTCQFLHRRVLSREKEALSQLRACFRAFQSVAFQTCDPLPPEEEEEERSARLKALLREYLERDQHGSEGHEEGKEEEEEEEEELGSAQVKDWELLRPREFRPWPRLSSPCFPAQIFGRDRRFWRKHLQLDFQGLSRLATQEILGTL
;
A
#
# COMPACT_ATOMS: atom_id res chain seq x y z
N PHE A 1 -14.66 -23.34 30.18
CA PHE A 1 -14.16 -21.98 30.53
C PHE A 1 -14.99 -20.94 29.79
N LEU A 2 -15.14 -19.73 30.33
CA LEU A 2 -15.80 -18.62 29.63
C LEU A 2 -14.84 -18.06 28.56
N ALA A 3 -15.11 -18.38 27.30
CA ALA A 3 -14.35 -17.96 26.13
C ALA A 3 -15.29 -17.31 25.08
N ASP A 4 -14.80 -16.29 24.37
CA ASP A 4 -15.53 -15.63 23.28
C ASP A 4 -14.52 -15.21 22.20
N SER A 5 -15.01 -15.05 20.97
CA SER A 5 -14.17 -14.73 19.81
C SER A 5 -14.11 -13.23 19.55
N TYR A 6 -13.00 -12.76 18.98
CA TYR A 6 -12.85 -11.40 18.50
C TYR A 6 -12.13 -11.36 17.16
N HIS A 7 -12.84 -10.97 16.11
CA HIS A 7 -12.30 -10.82 14.77
C HIS A 7 -13.05 -9.72 14.00
N ALA A 8 -12.46 -9.28 12.89
CA ALA A 8 -13.01 -8.18 12.09
C ALA A 8 -14.41 -8.47 11.50
N GLY A 9 -14.76 -9.76 11.33
CA GLY A 9 -16.06 -10.20 10.83
C GLY A 9 -17.24 -10.01 11.80
N LEU A 10 -16.99 -9.82 13.10
CA LEU A 10 -18.05 -9.51 14.07
C LEU A 10 -18.59 -8.09 13.86
N CYS A 11 -19.87 -7.85 14.14
CA CYS A 11 -20.38 -6.48 14.06
C CYS A 11 -19.80 -5.59 15.17
N SER A 12 -19.83 -4.27 14.97
CA SER A 12 -19.27 -3.32 15.94
C SER A 12 -19.89 -3.43 17.33
N SER A 13 -21.16 -3.85 17.44
CA SER A 13 -21.83 -4.02 18.73
C SER A 13 -21.32 -5.24 19.51
N GLU A 14 -21.09 -6.36 18.80
CA GLU A 14 -20.55 -7.59 19.37
C GLU A 14 -19.10 -7.41 19.81
N ARG A 15 -18.25 -6.80 18.98
CA ARG A 15 -16.86 -6.49 19.35
C ARG A 15 -16.79 -5.68 20.66
N ARG A 16 -17.64 -4.65 20.80
CA ARG A 16 -17.73 -3.86 22.04
C ARG A 16 -18.22 -4.69 23.24
N ARG A 17 -19.20 -5.57 23.04
CA ARG A 17 -19.70 -6.47 24.09
C ARG A 17 -18.59 -7.39 24.59
N VAL A 18 -17.90 -8.07 23.66
CA VAL A 18 -16.82 -9.01 23.97
C VAL A 18 -15.67 -8.30 24.67
N GLN A 19 -15.19 -7.18 24.11
CA GLN A 19 -14.12 -6.39 24.71
C GLN A 19 -14.49 -5.93 26.11
N ARG A 20 -15.70 -5.39 26.32
CA ARG A 20 -16.15 -4.96 27.66
C ARG A 20 -16.19 -6.12 28.65
N SER A 21 -16.67 -7.29 28.23
CA SER A 21 -16.71 -8.49 29.08
C SER A 21 -15.31 -8.90 29.50
N PHE A 22 -14.34 -8.90 28.57
CA PHE A 22 -12.94 -9.20 28.85
C PHE A 22 -12.28 -8.17 29.79
N MET A 23 -12.46 -6.88 29.50
CA MET A 23 -11.95 -5.79 30.34
C MET A 23 -12.46 -5.88 31.78
N SER A 24 -13.74 -6.22 31.95
CA SER A 24 -14.38 -6.36 33.28
C SER A 24 -14.05 -7.67 34.02
N GLY A 25 -13.25 -8.57 33.43
CA GLY A 25 -12.94 -9.89 34.02
C GLY A 25 -14.08 -10.91 33.96
N ARG A 26 -15.23 -10.56 33.37
CA ARG A 26 -16.36 -11.49 33.15
C ARG A 26 -16.05 -12.56 32.10
N LEU A 27 -15.21 -12.21 31.12
CA LEU A 27 -14.67 -13.14 30.14
C LEU A 27 -13.24 -13.50 30.52
N ARG A 28 -12.96 -14.80 30.68
CA ARG A 28 -11.64 -15.30 31.08
C ARG A 28 -10.70 -15.44 29.90
N VAL A 29 -11.19 -15.95 28.77
CA VAL A 29 -10.39 -16.22 27.58
C VAL A 29 -10.96 -15.44 26.41
N LEU A 30 -10.09 -14.73 25.69
CA LEU A 30 -10.44 -14.03 24.49
C LEU A 30 -9.64 -14.62 23.33
N VAL A 31 -10.34 -15.22 22.37
CA VAL A 31 -9.72 -15.81 21.18
C VAL A 31 -9.78 -14.79 20.08
N ALA A 32 -8.64 -14.27 19.63
CA ALA A 32 -8.61 -13.18 18.68
C ALA A 32 -7.61 -13.41 17.55
N THR A 33 -7.91 -12.87 16.37
CA THR A 33 -6.92 -12.79 15.30
C THR A 33 -5.99 -11.59 15.53
N VAL A 34 -4.89 -11.51 14.77
CA VAL A 34 -3.92 -10.38 14.79
C VAL A 34 -4.61 -9.01 14.67
N ALA A 35 -5.81 -8.95 14.08
CA ALA A 35 -6.65 -7.76 13.99
C ALA A 35 -7.11 -7.18 15.36
N PHE A 36 -6.95 -7.92 16.46
CA PHE A 36 -7.20 -7.45 17.82
C PHE A 36 -5.98 -6.74 18.45
N GLY A 37 -4.91 -6.54 17.69
CA GLY A 37 -3.66 -5.92 18.14
C GLY A 37 -3.76 -4.45 18.60
N MET A 38 -4.93 -3.81 18.52
CA MET A 38 -5.03 -2.40 18.84
C MET A 38 -6.14 -2.10 19.85
N GLY A 39 -5.78 -1.42 20.94
CA GLY A 39 -6.74 -0.84 21.88
C GLY A 39 -7.14 -1.73 23.06
N LEU A 40 -6.57 -2.94 23.20
CA LEU A 40 -6.62 -3.66 24.46
C LEU A 40 -5.47 -3.19 25.37
N ASP A 41 -5.82 -2.37 26.35
CA ASP A 41 -4.94 -1.96 27.45
C ASP A 41 -5.49 -2.47 28.78
N LYS A 42 -5.35 -3.78 29.00
CA LYS A 42 -5.72 -4.45 30.25
C LYS A 42 -4.42 -4.77 31.01
N PRO A 43 -4.18 -4.21 32.20
CA PRO A 43 -2.89 -4.36 32.88
C PRO A 43 -2.62 -5.80 33.35
N ASP A 44 -3.69 -6.51 33.70
CA ASP A 44 -3.68 -7.80 34.38
C ASP A 44 -3.88 -9.01 33.44
N VAL A 45 -3.36 -8.94 32.22
CA VAL A 45 -3.36 -10.09 31.31
C VAL A 45 -2.27 -11.08 31.75
N ARG A 46 -2.71 -12.29 32.13
CA ARG A 46 -1.83 -13.34 32.70
C ARG A 46 -1.21 -14.29 31.69
N ALA A 47 -1.84 -14.46 30.54
CA ALA A 47 -1.31 -15.30 29.50
C ALA A 47 -1.64 -14.80 28.10
N VAL A 48 -0.70 -14.99 27.19
CA VAL A 48 -0.90 -14.86 25.75
C VAL A 48 -0.52 -16.19 25.12
N ILE A 49 -1.40 -16.73 24.28
CA ILE A 49 -1.19 -18.02 23.62
C ILE A 49 -1.30 -17.79 22.13
N HIS A 50 -0.21 -18.08 21.42
CA HIS A 50 -0.16 -18.10 19.96
C HIS A 50 -0.47 -19.51 19.48
N TYR A 51 -1.51 -19.62 18.65
CA TYR A 51 -1.93 -20.91 18.10
C TYR A 51 -1.14 -21.31 16.84
N ASN A 52 -0.55 -20.34 16.15
CA ASN A 52 0.26 -20.53 14.95
C ASN A 52 1.55 -19.74 15.05
N LEU A 53 2.54 -20.12 14.23
CA LEU A 53 3.76 -19.35 14.02
C LEU A 53 3.46 -17.86 13.71
N PRO A 54 4.06 -16.90 14.43
CA PRO A 54 4.00 -15.49 14.08
C PRO A 54 4.72 -15.21 12.76
N LYS A 55 4.21 -14.24 11.98
CA LYS A 55 4.83 -13.85 10.70
C LYS A 55 6.25 -13.28 10.86
N ASP A 56 6.51 -12.61 11.97
CA ASP A 56 7.78 -11.93 12.27
C ASP A 56 7.93 -11.72 13.79
N PHE A 57 9.15 -11.42 14.23
CA PHE A 57 9.48 -11.23 15.64
C PHE A 57 8.78 -10.00 16.22
N GLU A 58 8.62 -8.93 15.45
CA GLU A 58 8.03 -7.67 15.86
C GLU A 58 6.55 -7.85 16.23
N SER A 59 5.80 -8.57 15.41
CA SER A 59 4.40 -8.93 15.67
C SER A 59 4.30 -9.78 16.93
N TYR A 60 5.17 -10.78 17.06
CA TYR A 60 5.21 -11.61 18.26
C TYR A 60 5.46 -10.78 19.53
N VAL A 61 6.51 -9.95 19.53
CA VAL A 61 6.88 -9.09 20.67
C VAL A 61 5.75 -8.12 21.02
N GLN A 62 5.11 -7.51 20.01
CA GLN A 62 3.98 -6.61 20.20
C GLN A 62 2.76 -7.33 20.82
N GLU A 63 2.53 -8.58 20.45
CA GLU A 63 1.41 -9.39 20.91
C GLU A 63 1.62 -9.89 22.34
N ILE A 64 2.80 -10.44 22.66
CA ILE A 64 3.13 -10.88 24.02
C ILE A 64 3.27 -9.71 25.00
N GLY A 65 3.67 -8.52 24.52
CA GLY A 65 3.78 -7.28 25.31
C GLY A 65 2.45 -6.74 25.87
N ARG A 66 1.35 -7.45 25.65
CA ARG A 66 0.05 -7.21 26.30
C ARG A 66 -0.05 -7.87 27.66
N ALA A 67 0.73 -8.92 27.91
CA ALA A 67 0.73 -9.63 29.18
C ALA A 67 1.61 -8.93 30.22
N GLY A 68 1.27 -9.06 31.51
CA GLY A 68 2.18 -8.66 32.60
C GLY A 68 2.44 -7.16 32.74
N ARG A 69 1.53 -6.29 32.26
CA ARG A 69 1.70 -4.82 32.34
C ARG A 69 1.61 -4.27 33.77
N ASP A 70 1.02 -5.02 34.69
CA ASP A 70 1.00 -4.78 36.13
C ASP A 70 2.30 -5.19 36.85
N GLY A 71 3.31 -5.68 36.10
CA GLY A 71 4.58 -6.16 36.65
C GLY A 71 4.51 -7.53 37.31
N GLN A 72 3.34 -8.18 37.33
CA GLN A 72 3.19 -9.53 37.84
C GLN A 72 3.57 -10.57 36.78
N PRO A 73 4.04 -11.77 37.19
CA PRO A 73 4.38 -12.84 36.26
C PRO A 73 3.25 -13.13 35.27
N ALA A 74 3.64 -13.33 34.00
CA ALA A 74 2.75 -13.69 32.92
C ALA A 74 3.42 -14.75 32.04
N ARG A 75 2.62 -15.65 31.47
CA ARG A 75 3.10 -16.77 30.65
C ARG A 75 2.73 -16.58 29.18
N CYS A 76 3.69 -16.79 28.29
CA CYS A 76 3.46 -16.72 26.86
C CYS A 76 3.82 -18.07 26.25
N HIS A 77 2.88 -18.69 25.54
CA HIS A 77 3.07 -19.98 24.90
C HIS A 77 2.81 -19.86 23.41
N LEU A 78 3.68 -20.46 22.61
CA LEU A 78 3.52 -20.61 21.17
C LEU A 78 3.37 -22.08 20.83
N PHE A 79 2.30 -22.41 20.13
CA PHE A 79 2.14 -23.71 19.48
C PHE A 79 2.68 -23.61 18.06
N LEU A 80 3.64 -24.49 17.75
CA LEU A 80 4.07 -24.73 16.37
C LEU A 80 3.30 -25.93 15.84
N ASP A 81 2.87 -25.88 14.58
CA ASP A 81 2.33 -27.05 13.92
C ASP A 81 3.40 -28.17 13.90
N PRO A 82 3.07 -29.40 14.34
CA PRO A 82 4.04 -30.49 14.48
C PRO A 82 4.60 -30.98 13.14
N GLU A 83 3.86 -30.79 12.04
CA GLU A 83 4.30 -31.08 10.68
C GLU A 83 4.91 -29.84 10.01
N GLY A 84 5.04 -28.72 10.74
CA GLY A 84 5.60 -27.48 10.23
C GLY A 84 4.71 -26.76 9.22
N ARG A 85 3.41 -27.09 9.13
CA ARG A 85 2.49 -26.56 8.09
C ARG A 85 2.24 -25.05 8.18
N ASP A 86 2.53 -24.43 9.32
CA ASP A 86 2.46 -22.96 9.46
C ASP A 86 3.43 -22.25 8.52
N LEU A 87 4.62 -22.82 8.30
CA LEU A 87 5.67 -22.22 7.48
C LEU A 87 5.28 -22.13 5.98
N PRO A 88 4.87 -23.21 5.29
CA PRO A 88 4.45 -23.13 3.90
C PRO A 88 3.20 -22.26 3.70
N GLU A 89 2.27 -22.23 4.66
CA GLU A 89 1.10 -21.35 4.57
C GLU A 89 1.49 -19.86 4.64
N LEU A 90 2.41 -19.49 5.54
CA LEU A 90 2.93 -18.12 5.60
C LEU A 90 3.78 -17.77 4.38
N ARG A 91 4.58 -18.70 3.84
CA ARG A 91 5.30 -18.52 2.57
C ARG A 91 4.33 -18.27 1.41
N ARG A 92 3.23 -19.03 1.35
CA ARG A 92 2.18 -18.85 0.33
C ARG A 92 1.58 -17.46 0.37
N HIS A 93 1.35 -16.88 1.56
CA HIS A 93 0.89 -15.50 1.67
C HIS A 93 1.91 -14.49 1.16
N ILE A 94 3.21 -14.72 1.41
CA ILE A 94 4.28 -13.85 0.88
C ILE A 94 4.28 -13.88 -0.65
N TYR A 95 4.28 -15.07 -1.25
CA TYR A 95 4.24 -15.21 -2.72
C TYR A 95 2.95 -14.66 -3.34
N GLY A 96 1.80 -14.88 -2.67
CA GLY A 96 0.52 -14.35 -3.12
C GLY A 96 0.41 -12.81 -3.05
N ASP A 97 1.27 -12.18 -2.25
CA ASP A 97 1.34 -10.72 -2.11
C ASP A 97 2.37 -10.08 -3.08
N THR A 98 3.26 -10.86 -3.68
CA THR A 98 4.25 -10.41 -4.66
C THR A 98 3.57 -9.92 -5.95
N VAL A 99 4.04 -8.79 -6.47
CA VAL A 99 3.56 -8.26 -7.75
C VAL A 99 4.40 -8.81 -8.91
N GLU A 100 3.75 -9.46 -9.87
CA GLU A 100 4.42 -9.99 -11.05
C GLU A 100 5.01 -8.90 -11.96
N PHE A 101 6.08 -9.25 -12.68
CA PHE A 101 6.76 -8.34 -13.61
C PHE A 101 5.85 -7.76 -14.69
N TRP A 102 4.90 -8.56 -15.21
CA TRP A 102 3.93 -8.10 -16.20
C TRP A 102 3.07 -6.95 -15.66
N ALA A 103 2.55 -7.08 -14.44
CA ALA A 103 1.72 -6.05 -13.82
C ALA A 103 2.53 -4.76 -13.56
N ILE A 104 3.80 -4.89 -13.18
CA ILE A 104 4.74 -3.75 -13.08
C ILE A 104 4.89 -3.06 -14.43
N LYS A 105 5.13 -3.80 -15.50
CA LYS A 105 5.31 -3.26 -16.85
C LYS A 105 4.06 -2.51 -17.33
N GLU A 106 2.89 -3.13 -17.19
CA GLU A 106 1.62 -2.50 -17.54
C GLU A 106 1.34 -1.25 -16.71
N LEU A 107 1.65 -1.27 -15.40
CA LEU A 107 1.53 -0.09 -14.55
C LEU A 107 2.45 1.04 -15.03
N VAL A 108 3.72 0.75 -15.31
CA VAL A 108 4.69 1.74 -15.81
C VAL A 108 4.21 2.35 -17.13
N LEU A 109 3.69 1.55 -18.06
CA LEU A 109 3.14 2.06 -19.32
C LEU A 109 1.91 2.96 -19.11
N LYS A 110 1.03 2.63 -18.15
CA LYS A 110 -0.13 3.47 -17.79
C LYS A 110 0.31 4.78 -17.13
N VAL A 111 1.30 4.72 -16.25
CA VAL A 111 1.82 5.87 -15.51
C VAL A 111 2.59 6.85 -16.42
N PHE A 112 3.41 6.34 -17.33
CA PHE A 112 4.26 7.13 -18.24
C PHE A 112 3.73 7.12 -19.68
N ALA A 113 2.40 7.13 -19.85
CA ALA A 113 1.79 7.10 -21.17
C ALA A 113 2.32 8.22 -22.09
N PRO A 114 2.61 7.95 -23.37
CA PRO A 114 3.34 8.87 -24.23
C PRO A 114 2.57 10.19 -24.45
N CYS A 115 3.30 11.31 -24.40
CA CYS A 115 2.73 12.64 -24.61
C CYS A 115 3.03 13.18 -26.03
N LYS A 116 2.32 14.25 -26.42
CA LYS A 116 2.54 14.94 -27.70
C LYS A 116 3.57 16.08 -27.61
N CYS A 117 4.18 16.33 -26.46
CA CYS A 117 5.06 17.48 -26.23
C CYS A 117 6.24 17.53 -27.20
N ARG A 118 6.88 16.39 -27.51
CA ARG A 118 7.98 16.34 -28.48
C ARG A 118 7.56 16.76 -29.89
N ARG A 119 6.30 16.49 -30.29
CA ARG A 119 5.77 16.92 -31.59
C ARG A 119 5.40 18.40 -31.62
N ILE A 120 4.96 18.95 -30.49
CA ILE A 120 4.49 20.34 -30.35
C ILE A 120 5.68 21.29 -30.21
N TYR A 121 6.61 20.98 -29.31
CA TYR A 121 7.73 21.86 -28.95
C TYR A 121 9.06 21.46 -29.60
N GLY A 122 9.18 20.24 -30.14
CA GLY A 122 10.44 19.76 -30.75
C GLY A 122 10.76 20.35 -32.14
N LYS A 123 9.88 21.19 -32.70
CA LYS A 123 10.10 21.84 -34.01
C LYS A 123 10.63 23.28 -33.93
N GLU A 124 10.64 23.92 -32.77
CA GLU A 124 11.09 25.32 -32.64
C GLU A 124 12.62 25.49 -32.52
N GLY A 125 13.40 24.41 -32.67
CA GLY A 125 14.87 24.42 -32.53
C GLY A 125 15.68 24.20 -33.80
N SER A 126 15.08 24.10 -35.00
CA SER A 126 15.81 23.75 -36.23
C SER A 126 16.06 24.90 -37.20
N ASP A 127 16.23 26.14 -36.72
CA ASP A 127 16.57 27.27 -37.60
C ASP A 127 17.63 28.22 -37.03
N SER A 128 18.59 27.69 -36.26
CA SER A 128 19.79 28.44 -35.87
C SER A 128 21.00 27.53 -35.69
N GLN A 129 21.77 27.42 -36.78
CA GLN A 129 23.22 27.18 -36.84
C GLN A 129 23.81 25.93 -36.18
N GLU A 130 24.35 25.07 -37.05
CA GLU A 130 25.50 24.18 -36.86
C GLU A 130 26.34 24.47 -35.60
N LYS A 131 26.21 23.63 -34.58
CA LYS A 131 27.28 23.42 -33.61
C LYS A 131 27.61 21.93 -33.51
N ARG A 132 28.84 21.67 -33.95
CA ARG A 132 29.63 20.45 -33.90
C ARG A 132 29.29 19.53 -32.73
N GLU A 133 29.18 18.26 -33.07
CA GLU A 133 29.15 17.13 -32.15
C GLU A 133 30.39 17.14 -31.25
N ASN A 134 30.17 17.15 -29.94
CA ASN A 134 31.13 16.73 -28.93
C ASN A 134 30.54 15.47 -28.27
N PRO A 135 31.22 14.31 -28.26
CA PRO A 135 30.78 13.15 -27.53
C PRO A 135 31.21 13.32 -26.06
N GLY A 136 30.31 13.87 -25.25
CA GLY A 136 30.57 14.09 -23.83
C GLY A 136 29.32 14.56 -23.09
N THR A 137 28.61 13.60 -22.49
CA THR A 137 27.79 13.76 -21.27
C THR A 137 27.04 15.10 -21.10
N ASN A 138 25.87 15.22 -21.72
CA ASN A 138 24.77 16.01 -21.19
C ASN A 138 23.49 15.16 -21.27
N PRO A 139 22.70 15.04 -20.19
CA PRO A 139 21.42 14.35 -20.28
C PRO A 139 20.54 15.07 -21.33
N PRO A 140 19.72 14.35 -22.11
CA PRO A 140 18.84 14.98 -23.08
C PRO A 140 17.97 16.00 -22.34
N SER A 141 17.98 17.25 -22.80
CA SER A 141 17.08 18.27 -22.26
C SER A 141 15.64 17.81 -22.48
N ARG A 142 14.98 17.34 -21.41
CA ARG A 142 13.59 16.89 -21.49
C ARG A 142 12.71 18.05 -21.96
N ILE A 143 11.88 17.78 -22.97
CA ILE A 143 10.97 18.78 -23.55
C ILE A 143 9.66 18.79 -22.76
N CYS A 144 9.25 17.64 -22.24
CA CYS A 144 8.05 17.52 -21.42
C CYS A 144 8.28 18.15 -20.03
N ARG A 145 7.35 19.00 -19.60
CA ARG A 145 7.35 19.60 -18.25
C ARG A 145 6.58 18.79 -17.20
N GLY A 146 6.14 17.58 -17.59
CA GLY A 146 5.27 16.72 -16.78
C GLY A 146 3.79 17.01 -17.02
N HIS A 147 2.97 15.98 -16.85
CA HIS A 147 1.52 16.02 -17.02
C HIS A 147 0.83 15.58 -15.75
N GLU A 148 -0.26 16.26 -15.36
CA GLU A 148 -1.16 15.74 -14.33
C GLU A 148 -2.00 14.60 -14.92
N ARG A 149 -1.97 13.44 -14.25
CA ARG A 149 -2.64 12.22 -14.70
C ARG A 149 -3.40 11.56 -13.57
N SER A 150 -4.39 10.76 -13.96
CA SER A 150 -5.16 9.97 -13.04
C SER A 150 -5.31 8.52 -13.50
N LEU A 151 -5.32 7.59 -12.55
CA LEU A 151 -5.64 6.18 -12.78
C LEU A 151 -6.76 5.75 -11.84
N PRO A 152 -7.95 5.38 -12.36
CA PRO A 152 -9.06 4.91 -11.53
C PRO A 152 -8.65 3.69 -10.72
N ILE A 153 -8.77 3.77 -9.39
CA ILE A 153 -8.23 2.75 -8.48
C ILE A 153 -8.84 1.39 -8.77
N GLN A 154 -10.17 1.30 -8.74
CA GLN A 154 -10.89 0.04 -8.90
C GLN A 154 -10.59 -0.64 -10.25
N HIS A 155 -10.65 0.13 -11.35
CA HIS A 155 -10.35 -0.38 -12.68
C HIS A 155 -8.88 -0.80 -12.81
N THR A 156 -7.95 -0.06 -12.19
CA THR A 156 -6.52 -0.40 -12.24
C THR A 156 -6.24 -1.69 -11.49
N VAL A 157 -6.80 -1.84 -10.28
CA VAL A 157 -6.74 -3.06 -9.47
C VAL A 157 -7.26 -4.26 -10.27
N GLU A 158 -8.46 -4.15 -10.86
CA GLU A 158 -9.05 -5.23 -11.66
C GLU A 158 -8.25 -5.55 -12.92
N SER A 159 -7.70 -4.53 -13.59
CA SER A 159 -6.97 -4.71 -14.84
C SER A 159 -5.57 -5.28 -14.68
N LEU A 160 -4.93 -5.04 -13.53
CA LEU A 160 -3.57 -5.51 -13.24
C LEU A 160 -3.56 -6.77 -12.37
N ASP A 161 -4.70 -7.13 -11.78
CA ASP A 161 -4.83 -8.17 -10.75
C ASP A 161 -3.88 -7.94 -9.56
N VAL A 162 -3.77 -6.69 -9.13
CA VAL A 162 -2.91 -6.27 -8.00
C VAL A 162 -3.76 -5.49 -7.00
N ARG A 163 -3.59 -5.77 -5.71
CA ARG A 163 -4.26 -5.04 -4.61
C ARG A 163 -3.94 -3.54 -4.67
N GLU A 164 -4.87 -2.71 -4.17
CA GLU A 164 -4.71 -1.25 -4.12
C GLU A 164 -3.40 -0.84 -3.43
N GLU A 165 -3.04 -1.51 -2.33
CA GLU A 165 -1.83 -1.25 -1.57
C GLU A 165 -0.56 -1.60 -2.36
N GLY A 166 -0.61 -2.64 -3.20
CA GLY A 166 0.49 -3.01 -4.08
C GLY A 166 0.77 -1.91 -5.11
N ILE A 167 -0.29 -1.39 -5.74
CA ILE A 167 -0.18 -0.27 -6.69
C ILE A 167 0.32 1.00 -6.00
N GLU A 168 -0.24 1.34 -4.82
CA GLU A 168 0.19 2.51 -4.06
C GLU A 168 1.68 2.41 -3.67
N THR A 169 2.15 1.23 -3.28
CA THR A 169 3.55 0.96 -2.94
C THR A 169 4.46 1.18 -4.14
N LEU A 170 4.10 0.63 -5.31
CA LEU A 170 4.87 0.81 -6.53
C LEU A 170 4.95 2.29 -6.95
N LEU A 171 3.84 3.02 -6.85
CA LEU A 171 3.80 4.46 -7.13
C LEU A 171 4.69 5.24 -6.15
N CYS A 172 4.75 4.85 -4.89
CA CYS A 172 5.63 5.48 -3.91
C CYS A 172 7.11 5.18 -4.20
N TYR A 173 7.46 3.98 -4.65
CA TYR A 173 8.81 3.67 -5.12
C TYR A 173 9.20 4.50 -6.34
N LEU A 174 8.26 4.78 -7.25
CA LEU A 174 8.50 5.68 -8.39
C LEU A 174 8.75 7.13 -7.94
N GLU A 175 8.00 7.63 -6.94
CA GLU A 175 8.22 8.96 -6.36
C GLU A 175 9.62 9.09 -5.71
N LEU A 176 10.08 8.00 -5.10
CA LEU A 176 11.41 7.88 -4.49
C LEU A 176 12.55 7.60 -5.46
N HIS A 177 12.25 7.31 -6.72
CA HIS A 177 13.28 7.00 -7.70
C HIS A 177 14.27 8.17 -7.80
N PRO A 178 15.60 7.94 -7.88
CA PRO A 178 16.60 9.02 -7.89
C PRO A 178 16.40 10.05 -9.01
N GLN A 179 15.74 9.66 -10.09
CA GLN A 179 15.46 10.55 -11.23
C GLN A 179 14.14 11.33 -11.09
N HIS A 180 13.39 11.12 -10.00
CA HIS A 180 12.14 11.82 -9.65
C HIS A 180 11.16 11.97 -10.82
N TRP A 181 10.89 10.87 -11.52
CA TRP A 181 10.02 10.87 -12.69
C TRP A 181 8.54 11.06 -12.37
N LEU A 182 8.16 10.87 -11.11
CA LEU A 182 6.79 10.90 -10.66
C LEU A 182 6.66 11.70 -9.37
N GLU A 183 5.63 12.53 -9.28
CA GLU A 183 5.20 13.21 -8.05
C GLU A 183 3.79 12.71 -7.71
N LEU A 184 3.61 12.13 -6.53
CA LEU A 184 2.28 11.67 -6.10
C LEU A 184 1.49 12.83 -5.49
N LEU A 185 0.28 13.03 -6.01
CA LEU A 185 -0.68 14.01 -5.53
C LEU A 185 -1.77 13.31 -4.70
N LEU A 186 -2.66 14.10 -4.09
CA LEU A 186 -3.76 13.52 -3.30
C LEU A 186 -4.77 12.81 -4.22
N PRO A 187 -5.20 11.58 -3.87
CA PRO A 187 -6.23 10.86 -4.61
C PRO A 187 -7.47 11.73 -4.83
N THR A 188 -8.06 11.62 -6.01
CA THR A 188 -9.15 12.50 -6.41
C THR A 188 -10.14 11.79 -7.30
N TYR A 189 -11.40 12.24 -7.30
CA TYR A 189 -12.40 11.76 -8.25
C TYR A 189 -12.08 12.28 -9.65
N SER A 190 -11.66 11.42 -10.57
CA SER A 190 -11.21 11.86 -11.90
C SER A 190 -12.34 11.94 -12.92
N SER A 191 -13.32 11.03 -12.87
CA SER A 191 -14.48 11.06 -13.77
C SER A 191 -15.46 12.17 -13.37
N CYS A 192 -15.93 12.93 -14.35
CA CYS A 192 -17.06 13.85 -14.21
C CYS A 192 -18.14 13.49 -15.22
N ARG A 193 -19.34 13.21 -14.71
CA ARG A 193 -20.54 12.97 -15.50
C ARG A 193 -21.48 14.17 -15.39
N ILE A 194 -21.85 14.72 -16.55
CA ILE A 194 -22.80 15.83 -16.67
C ILE A 194 -24.06 15.30 -17.33
N ARG A 195 -25.21 15.50 -16.70
CA ARG A 195 -26.53 15.13 -17.23
C ARG A 195 -27.43 16.36 -17.34
N CYS A 196 -28.01 16.57 -18.51
CA CYS A 196 -28.91 17.69 -18.81
C CYS A 196 -30.35 17.20 -18.93
N SER A 197 -31.19 17.56 -17.94
CA SER A 197 -32.61 17.17 -17.91
C SER A 197 -33.44 17.78 -19.05
N ARG A 198 -33.02 18.92 -19.61
CA ARG A 198 -33.70 19.62 -20.72
C ARG A 198 -33.14 19.24 -22.10
N GLY A 199 -32.39 18.14 -22.19
CA GLY A 199 -31.89 17.57 -23.44
C GLY A 199 -30.60 18.21 -23.98
N PRO A 200 -30.19 17.88 -25.23
CA PRO A 200 -28.87 18.22 -25.78
C PRO A 200 -28.66 19.71 -26.08
N ARG A 201 -29.74 20.50 -26.22
CA ARG A 201 -29.64 21.96 -26.37
C ARG A 201 -29.08 22.62 -25.11
N GLN A 202 -29.52 22.17 -23.94
CA GLN A 202 -29.04 22.65 -22.65
C GLN A 202 -27.55 22.38 -22.45
N LEU A 203 -27.05 21.23 -22.91
CA LEU A 203 -25.62 20.90 -22.85
C LEU A 203 -24.78 21.87 -23.69
N ARG A 204 -25.26 22.26 -24.87
CA ARG A 204 -24.58 23.25 -25.73
C ARG A 204 -24.60 24.65 -25.14
N ASP A 205 -25.72 25.05 -24.53
CA ASP A 205 -25.81 26.34 -23.86
C ASP A 205 -24.89 26.39 -22.63
N ALA A 206 -24.82 25.30 -21.86
CA ALA A 206 -23.88 25.16 -20.74
C ALA A 206 -22.42 25.25 -21.19
N ALA A 207 -22.08 24.66 -22.34
CA ALA A 207 -20.73 24.74 -22.90
C ALA A 207 -20.33 26.18 -23.24
N ARG A 208 -21.25 27.05 -23.66
CA ARG A 208 -20.95 28.48 -23.90
C ARG A 208 -20.57 29.21 -22.62
N SER A 209 -21.12 28.80 -21.47
CA SER A 209 -20.85 29.41 -20.17
C SER A 209 -19.69 28.78 -19.40
N CYS A 210 -19.24 27.59 -19.78
CA CYS A 210 -18.23 26.81 -19.04
C CYS A 210 -17.07 26.40 -19.96
N PRO A 211 -15.91 27.07 -19.86
CA PRO A 211 -14.75 26.78 -20.70
C PRO A 211 -14.29 25.31 -20.69
N PRO A 212 -14.22 24.60 -19.53
CA PRO A 212 -13.89 23.19 -19.53
C PRO A 212 -14.80 22.32 -20.39
N LEU A 213 -16.13 22.55 -20.29
CA LEU A 213 -17.10 21.80 -21.07
C LEU A 213 -16.99 22.13 -22.57
N ALA A 214 -16.71 23.39 -22.93
CA ALA A 214 -16.46 23.79 -24.32
C ALA A 214 -15.23 23.08 -24.90
N VAL A 215 -14.12 23.05 -24.16
CA VAL A 215 -12.87 22.41 -24.58
C VAL A 215 -13.08 20.91 -24.77
N PHE A 216 -13.77 20.25 -23.84
CA PHE A 216 -14.12 18.84 -23.97
C PHE A 216 -14.91 18.55 -25.25
N LEU A 217 -16.03 19.27 -25.48
CA LEU A 217 -16.85 19.05 -26.68
C LEU A 217 -16.12 19.37 -27.99
N ALA A 218 -15.23 20.36 -27.98
CA ALA A 218 -14.41 20.69 -29.15
C ALA A 218 -13.42 19.57 -29.49
N ARG A 219 -12.84 18.90 -28.48
CA ARG A 219 -11.93 17.76 -28.68
C ARG A 219 -12.62 16.53 -29.23
N GLU A 220 -13.75 16.16 -28.64
CA GLU A 220 -14.55 15.04 -29.13
C GLU A 220 -14.91 15.25 -30.61
N ARG A 221 -15.22 16.49 -31.01
CA ARG A 221 -15.47 16.82 -32.42
C ARG A 221 -14.24 16.66 -33.31
N LEU A 222 -13.04 17.02 -32.84
CA LEU A 222 -11.79 16.82 -33.59
C LEU A 222 -11.45 15.33 -33.76
N GLU A 223 -11.87 14.49 -32.80
CA GLU A 223 -11.70 13.04 -32.83
C GLU A 223 -12.83 12.31 -33.57
N GLY A 224 -13.76 13.05 -34.19
CA GLY A 224 -14.86 12.49 -34.97
C GLY A 224 -16.07 12.01 -34.14
N ARG A 225 -16.08 12.25 -32.83
CA ARG A 225 -17.17 11.90 -31.91
C ARG A 225 -18.14 13.06 -31.75
N GLU A 226 -19.28 12.99 -32.44
CA GLU A 226 -20.30 14.05 -32.39
C GLU A 226 -21.36 13.82 -31.29
N HIS A 227 -21.41 14.71 -30.29
CA HIS A 227 -22.37 14.68 -29.19
C HIS A 227 -23.67 15.48 -29.47
N ARG A 228 -24.13 15.56 -30.73
CA ARG A 228 -25.24 16.46 -31.12
C ARG A 228 -26.57 16.15 -30.43
N ASN A 229 -26.80 14.87 -30.14
CA ASN A 229 -28.05 14.36 -29.56
C ASN A 229 -27.89 13.85 -28.12
N SER A 230 -26.67 13.86 -27.57
CA SER A 230 -26.39 13.35 -26.24
C SER A 230 -26.86 14.33 -25.17
N SER A 231 -27.67 13.85 -24.22
CA SER A 231 -28.09 14.61 -23.03
C SER A 231 -27.17 14.39 -21.83
N ALA A 232 -26.19 13.50 -21.96
CA ALA A 232 -25.19 13.22 -20.94
C ALA A 232 -23.80 13.08 -21.58
N VAL A 233 -22.77 13.53 -20.83
CA VAL A 233 -21.36 13.37 -21.19
C VAL A 233 -20.57 12.96 -19.96
N GLU A 234 -19.51 12.20 -20.18
CA GLU A 234 -18.60 11.75 -19.14
C GLU A 234 -17.16 11.84 -19.64
N PHE A 235 -16.28 12.36 -18.81
CA PHE A 235 -14.88 12.57 -19.17
C PHE A 235 -13.96 12.64 -17.95
N ASP A 236 -12.67 12.39 -18.16
CA ASP A 236 -11.63 12.58 -17.16
C ASP A 236 -11.32 14.07 -16.98
N VAL A 237 -11.64 14.59 -15.81
CA VAL A 237 -11.40 15.98 -15.41
C VAL A 237 -9.93 16.28 -15.29
N VAL A 238 -9.11 15.34 -14.79
CA VAL A 238 -7.67 15.56 -14.61
C VAL A 238 -7.00 15.68 -15.97
N ALA A 239 -7.29 14.77 -16.89
CA ALA A 239 -6.78 14.85 -18.27
C ALA A 239 -7.25 16.13 -18.98
N LEU A 240 -8.50 16.55 -18.78
CA LEU A 240 -9.00 17.82 -19.32
C LEU A 240 -8.24 19.02 -18.72
N SER A 241 -8.00 19.01 -17.40
CA SER A 241 -7.34 20.09 -16.66
C SER A 241 -5.89 20.28 -17.11
N ASP A 242 -5.12 19.19 -17.17
CA ASP A 242 -3.73 19.17 -17.68
C ASP A 242 -3.64 19.86 -19.04
N SER A 243 -4.58 19.50 -19.90
CA SER A 243 -4.58 19.91 -21.28
C SER A 243 -5.08 21.35 -21.51
N MET A 244 -5.76 21.93 -20.52
CA MET A 244 -6.09 23.35 -20.46
C MET A 244 -4.99 24.16 -19.75
N GLY A 245 -4.03 23.49 -19.11
CA GLY A 245 -3.06 24.10 -18.21
C GLY A 245 -3.69 24.67 -16.93
N TRP A 246 -4.81 24.10 -16.49
CA TRP A 246 -5.56 24.55 -15.31
C TRP A 246 -5.43 23.55 -14.17
N GLU A 247 -5.55 24.03 -12.94
CA GLU A 247 -5.64 23.15 -11.77
C GLU A 247 -6.97 22.38 -11.76
N ALA A 248 -6.91 21.07 -11.48
CA ALA A 248 -8.10 20.23 -11.42
C ALA A 248 -9.16 20.74 -10.43
N ALA A 249 -8.75 21.40 -9.33
CA ALA A 249 -9.66 21.99 -8.37
C ALA A 249 -10.52 23.12 -8.97
N LEU A 250 -9.93 23.98 -9.81
CA LEU A 250 -10.63 25.08 -10.48
C LEU A 250 -11.62 24.56 -11.52
N VAL A 251 -11.22 23.56 -12.30
CA VAL A 251 -12.09 22.91 -13.29
C VAL A 251 -13.30 22.27 -12.59
N LYS A 252 -13.08 21.52 -11.50
CA LYS A 252 -14.16 20.93 -10.71
C LYS A 252 -15.11 21.98 -10.14
N ARG A 253 -14.59 23.12 -9.67
CA ARG A 253 -15.41 24.23 -9.16
C ARG A 253 -16.30 24.82 -10.26
N GLN A 254 -15.76 25.08 -11.45
CA GLN A 254 -16.55 25.61 -12.57
C GLN A 254 -17.61 24.62 -13.05
N LEU A 255 -17.29 23.33 -13.12
CA LEU A 255 -18.26 22.31 -13.48
C LEU A 255 -19.40 22.24 -12.46
N ARG A 256 -19.12 22.36 -11.15
CA ARG A 256 -20.19 22.43 -10.12
C ARG A 256 -21.07 23.66 -10.24
N GLN A 257 -20.54 24.79 -10.69
CA GLN A 257 -21.31 26.01 -10.87
C GLN A 257 -22.41 25.86 -11.93
N LEU A 258 -22.26 24.93 -12.89
CA LEU A 258 -23.29 24.64 -13.89
C LEU A 258 -24.62 24.18 -13.30
N GLN A 259 -24.64 23.66 -12.06
CA GLN A 259 -25.88 23.24 -11.40
C GLN A 259 -26.78 24.42 -11.01
N TRP A 260 -26.23 25.63 -11.00
CA TRP A 260 -26.90 26.85 -10.56
C TRP A 260 -27.09 27.81 -11.73
N ASP A 261 -28.29 28.35 -11.86
CA ASP A 261 -28.59 29.49 -12.73
C ASP A 261 -28.01 30.76 -12.09
N PRO A 262 -27.50 31.75 -12.86
CA PRO A 262 -27.12 33.06 -12.32
C PRO A 262 -28.19 33.75 -11.46
N ARG A 263 -29.47 33.36 -11.58
CA ARG A 263 -30.57 33.84 -10.71
C ARG A 263 -30.75 33.04 -9.40
N GLY A 264 -29.88 32.08 -9.11
CA GLY A 264 -29.92 31.24 -7.90
C GLY A 264 -30.84 30.02 -7.97
N GLY A 265 -31.47 29.76 -9.12
CA GLY A 265 -32.30 28.57 -9.34
C GLY A 265 -31.48 27.33 -9.73
N LYS A 266 -32.04 26.13 -9.60
CA LYS A 266 -31.43 24.91 -10.16
C LYS A 266 -31.51 24.95 -11.68
N SER A 267 -30.38 24.88 -12.36
CA SER A 267 -30.31 24.93 -13.83
C SER A 267 -30.94 23.71 -14.50
N GLY A 268 -31.12 22.61 -13.76
CA GLY A 268 -31.52 21.30 -14.29
C GLY A 268 -30.36 20.50 -14.88
N ILE A 269 -29.13 20.95 -14.68
CA ILE A 269 -27.89 20.22 -14.98
C ILE A 269 -27.42 19.54 -13.70
N LEU A 270 -27.16 18.24 -13.78
CA LEU A 270 -26.59 17.45 -12.71
C LEU A 270 -25.12 17.16 -13.04
N VAL A 271 -24.22 17.45 -12.09
CA VAL A 271 -22.78 17.20 -12.23
C VAL A 271 -22.34 16.29 -11.10
N GLU A 272 -21.92 15.08 -11.46
CA GLU A 272 -21.48 14.03 -10.54
C GLU A 272 -20.00 13.77 -10.78
N PHE A 273 -19.21 13.75 -9.70
CA PHE A 273 -17.82 13.28 -9.75
C PHE A 273 -17.80 11.84 -9.25
N GLY A 274 -17.23 10.95 -10.04
CA GLY A 274 -17.12 9.53 -9.77
C GLY A 274 -15.67 9.06 -9.85
N GLU A 275 -15.48 7.76 -9.60
CA GLU A 275 -14.20 7.05 -9.75
C GLU A 275 -13.06 7.67 -8.93
N LEU A 276 -12.83 7.14 -7.73
CA LEU A 276 -11.66 7.50 -6.95
C LEU A 276 -10.40 7.02 -7.68
N SER A 277 -9.47 7.93 -7.92
CA SER A 277 -8.30 7.69 -8.77
C SER A 277 -7.01 8.06 -8.06
N PHE A 278 -5.95 7.29 -8.31
CA PHE A 278 -4.58 7.73 -8.05
C PHE A 278 -4.32 8.98 -8.88
N HIS A 279 -3.75 10.01 -8.26
CA HIS A 279 -3.48 11.30 -8.90
C HIS A 279 -2.00 11.60 -8.76
N PHE A 280 -1.33 11.91 -9.86
CA PHE A 280 0.11 12.12 -9.89
C PHE A 280 0.50 13.00 -11.07
N ARG A 281 1.72 13.54 -11.01
CA ARG A 281 2.38 14.20 -12.13
C ARG A 281 3.49 13.30 -12.64
N SER A 282 3.50 13.02 -13.95
CA SER A 282 4.53 12.18 -14.58
C SER A 282 4.96 12.73 -15.95
N TYR A 283 6.18 12.42 -16.35
CA TYR A 283 6.68 12.71 -17.69
C TYR A 283 6.05 11.77 -18.73
N GLY A 284 5.96 12.23 -19.98
CA GLY A 284 5.44 11.44 -21.10
C GLY A 284 6.41 11.35 -22.28
N ASP A 285 7.67 11.70 -22.08
CA ASP A 285 8.74 11.67 -23.08
C ASP A 285 9.88 10.72 -22.69
N LEU A 286 9.60 9.76 -21.79
CA LEU A 286 10.54 8.69 -21.45
C LEU A 286 10.84 7.83 -22.69
N SER A 287 12.12 7.50 -22.86
CA SER A 287 12.56 6.53 -23.86
C SER A 287 12.25 5.10 -23.44
N ASP A 288 12.20 4.16 -24.39
CA ASP A 288 11.98 2.75 -24.11
C ASP A 288 13.03 2.18 -23.13
N GLN A 289 14.28 2.63 -23.23
CA GLN A 289 15.35 2.24 -22.30
C GLN A 289 15.11 2.76 -20.86
N GLU A 290 14.57 3.97 -20.71
CA GLU A 290 14.21 4.52 -19.40
C GLU A 290 12.99 3.79 -18.82
N LEU A 291 12.00 3.45 -19.65
CA LEU A 291 10.85 2.65 -19.22
C LEU A 291 11.27 1.25 -18.74
N ASP A 292 12.16 0.58 -19.49
CA ASP A 292 12.70 -0.72 -19.10
C ASP A 292 13.52 -0.64 -17.82
N SER A 293 14.35 0.40 -17.64
CA SER A 293 15.11 0.59 -16.40
C SER A 293 14.19 0.87 -15.20
N THR A 294 13.08 1.59 -15.43
CA THR A 294 12.02 1.81 -14.43
C THR A 294 11.40 0.48 -13.99
N CYS A 295 11.05 -0.38 -14.95
CA CYS A 295 10.46 -1.69 -14.67
C CYS A 295 11.43 -2.56 -13.88
N GLN A 296 12.71 -2.59 -14.27
CA GLN A 296 13.74 -3.34 -13.57
C GLN A 296 13.96 -2.82 -12.15
N PHE A 297 13.96 -1.50 -11.95
CA PHE A 297 14.05 -0.90 -10.62
C PHE A 297 12.92 -1.35 -9.70
N LEU A 298 11.67 -1.25 -10.16
CA LEU A 298 10.50 -1.68 -9.39
C LEU A 298 10.54 -3.18 -9.10
N HIS A 299 10.85 -3.99 -10.12
CA HIS A 299 10.94 -5.44 -9.96
C HIS A 299 12.02 -5.85 -8.94
N ARG A 300 13.20 -5.22 -8.97
CA ARG A 300 14.24 -5.46 -7.96
C ARG A 300 13.78 -5.12 -6.55
N ARG A 301 13.02 -4.03 -6.37
CA ARG A 301 12.46 -3.65 -5.07
C ARG A 301 11.43 -4.68 -4.58
N VAL A 302 10.56 -5.16 -5.46
CA VAL A 302 9.59 -6.22 -5.13
C VAL A 302 10.30 -7.51 -4.73
N LEU A 303 11.28 -7.97 -5.52
CA LEU A 303 12.05 -9.19 -5.22
C LEU A 303 12.88 -9.06 -3.94
N SER A 304 13.50 -7.91 -3.67
CA SER A 304 14.22 -7.65 -2.41
C SER A 304 13.27 -7.81 -1.22
N ARG A 305 12.07 -7.23 -1.34
CA ARG A 305 11.07 -7.28 -0.27
C ARG A 305 10.55 -8.69 -0.01
N GLU A 306 10.34 -9.46 -1.07
CA GLU A 306 9.98 -10.88 -0.98
C GLU A 306 11.09 -11.68 -0.29
N LYS A 307 12.35 -11.51 -0.73
CA LYS A 307 13.49 -12.20 -0.14
C LYS A 307 13.68 -11.86 1.34
N GLU A 308 13.56 -10.59 1.70
CA GLU A 308 13.59 -10.13 3.10
C GLU A 308 12.49 -10.79 3.93
N ALA A 309 11.25 -10.82 3.43
CA ALA A 309 10.12 -11.43 4.12
C ALA A 309 10.30 -12.95 4.32
N LEU A 310 10.80 -13.66 3.30
CA LEU A 310 11.09 -15.09 3.39
C LEU A 310 12.24 -15.38 4.37
N SER A 311 13.31 -14.58 4.33
CA SER A 311 14.44 -14.68 5.27
C SER A 311 13.99 -14.44 6.70
N GLN A 312 13.20 -13.39 6.95
CA GLN A 312 12.64 -13.07 8.26
C GLN A 312 11.75 -14.20 8.78
N LEU A 313 10.88 -14.76 7.93
CA LEU A 313 10.03 -15.89 8.29
C LEU A 313 10.84 -17.15 8.63
N ARG A 314 11.88 -17.47 7.85
CA ARG A 314 12.80 -18.58 8.13
C ARG A 314 13.54 -18.39 9.45
N ALA A 315 14.09 -17.19 9.69
CA ALA A 315 14.76 -16.86 10.94
C ALA A 315 13.82 -16.97 12.16
N CYS A 316 12.58 -16.47 12.00
CA CYS A 316 11.51 -16.58 12.98
C CYS A 316 11.22 -18.05 13.35
N PHE A 317 10.99 -18.88 12.33
CA PHE A 317 10.73 -20.30 12.51
C PHE A 317 11.90 -21.03 13.20
N ARG A 318 13.14 -20.85 12.69
CA ARG A 318 14.35 -21.46 13.28
C ARG A 318 14.53 -21.08 14.74
N ALA A 319 14.31 -19.80 15.10
CA ALA A 319 14.43 -19.34 16.48
C ALA A 319 13.41 -20.02 17.40
N PHE A 320 12.13 -20.06 17.03
CA PHE A 320 11.09 -20.71 17.83
C PHE A 320 11.27 -22.22 17.92
N GLN A 321 11.58 -22.87 16.80
CA GLN A 321 11.84 -24.32 16.76
C GLN A 321 13.00 -24.69 17.68
N SER A 322 14.06 -23.87 17.72
CA SER A 322 15.25 -24.15 18.53
C SER A 322 14.93 -24.29 20.02
N VAL A 323 13.93 -23.56 20.53
CA VAL A 323 13.51 -23.56 21.94
C VAL A 323 12.25 -24.39 22.19
N ALA A 324 11.68 -25.00 21.15
CA ALA A 324 10.41 -25.72 21.23
C ALA A 324 10.53 -27.03 21.99
N PHE A 325 9.50 -27.35 22.77
CA PHE A 325 9.30 -28.68 23.33
C PHE A 325 8.47 -29.52 22.36
N GLN A 326 8.65 -30.85 22.37
CA GLN A 326 7.84 -31.76 21.56
C GLN A 326 6.38 -31.78 22.01
N THR A 327 6.16 -31.69 23.32
CA THR A 327 4.84 -31.64 23.94
C THR A 327 4.80 -30.58 25.03
N CYS A 328 3.61 -30.10 25.34
CA CYS A 328 3.36 -29.21 26.49
C CYS A 328 2.94 -29.98 27.76
N ASP A 329 2.87 -31.31 27.67
CA ASP A 329 2.47 -32.23 28.74
C ASP A 329 3.37 -33.50 28.69
N PRO A 330 4.01 -33.91 29.80
CA PRO A 330 4.09 -33.22 31.10
C PRO A 330 4.77 -31.86 30.97
N LEU A 331 4.36 -30.91 31.83
CA LEU A 331 5.02 -29.62 31.92
C LEU A 331 6.52 -29.85 32.17
N PRO A 332 7.40 -29.23 31.37
CA PRO A 332 8.83 -29.36 31.57
C PRO A 332 9.21 -28.83 32.98
N PRO A 333 10.33 -29.30 33.55
CA PRO A 333 10.84 -28.76 34.80
C PRO A 333 11.00 -27.24 34.72
N GLU A 334 10.68 -26.53 35.81
CA GLU A 334 10.72 -25.06 35.84
C GLU A 334 12.09 -24.49 35.41
N GLU A 335 13.18 -25.17 35.79
CA GLU A 335 14.56 -24.79 35.40
C GLU A 335 14.76 -24.83 33.87
N GLU A 336 14.23 -25.85 33.19
CA GLU A 336 14.35 -26.00 31.73
C GLU A 336 13.46 -24.98 30.99
N GLU A 337 12.27 -24.69 31.53
CA GLU A 337 11.40 -23.63 31.01
C GLU A 337 12.09 -22.26 31.13
N GLU A 338 12.72 -21.96 32.26
CA GLU A 338 13.46 -20.71 32.49
C GLU A 338 14.67 -20.58 31.55
N GLU A 339 15.45 -21.63 31.36
CA GLU A 339 16.60 -21.64 30.46
C GLU A 339 16.19 -21.35 29.01
N ARG A 340 15.19 -22.07 28.49
CA ARG A 340 14.70 -21.88 27.12
C ARG A 340 14.01 -20.52 26.94
N SER A 341 13.29 -20.05 27.95
CA SER A 341 12.71 -18.71 27.98
C SER A 341 13.79 -17.62 27.94
N ALA A 342 14.87 -17.78 28.71
CA ALA A 342 16.00 -16.87 28.71
C ALA A 342 16.69 -16.86 27.34
N ARG A 343 16.87 -18.04 26.72
CA ARG A 343 17.46 -18.18 25.39
C ARG A 343 16.62 -17.50 24.31
N LEU A 344 15.31 -17.71 24.30
CA LEU A 344 14.41 -17.03 23.36
C LEU A 344 14.46 -15.51 23.55
N LYS A 345 14.42 -15.02 24.79
CA LYS A 345 14.54 -13.59 25.09
C LYS A 345 15.90 -13.02 24.66
N ALA A 346 16.97 -13.82 24.67
CA ALA A 346 18.28 -13.40 24.18
C ALA A 346 18.28 -13.29 22.65
N LEU A 347 17.76 -14.29 21.93
CA LEU A 347 17.61 -14.27 20.47
C LEU A 347 16.78 -13.08 19.99
N LEU A 348 15.65 -12.80 20.66
CA LEU A 348 14.80 -11.64 20.35
C LEU A 348 15.53 -10.32 20.60
N ARG A 349 16.30 -10.22 21.70
CA ARG A 349 17.09 -9.01 21.99
C ARG A 349 18.18 -8.80 20.95
N GLU A 350 18.93 -9.85 20.63
CA GLU A 350 19.97 -9.80 19.60
C GLU A 350 19.39 -9.38 18.24
N TYR A 351 18.26 -9.94 17.84
CA TYR A 351 17.57 -9.52 16.61
C TYR A 351 17.21 -8.03 16.63
N LEU A 352 16.62 -7.54 17.72
CA LEU A 352 16.21 -6.14 17.86
C LEU A 352 17.40 -5.16 17.99
N GLU A 353 18.57 -5.65 18.41
CA GLU A 353 19.80 -4.88 18.60
C GLU A 353 20.72 -4.89 17.38
N ARG A 354 20.71 -5.95 16.55
CA ARG A 354 21.54 -6.08 15.34
C ARG A 354 21.37 -4.91 14.36
N ASP A 355 20.16 -4.34 14.24
CA ASP A 355 19.88 -3.18 13.36
C ASP A 355 20.24 -1.81 13.98
N GLN A 356 20.89 -1.77 15.15
CA GLN A 356 21.47 -0.53 15.68
C GLN A 356 22.79 -0.13 14.99
N HIS A 357 23.47 -1.09 14.37
CA HIS A 357 24.71 -0.90 13.63
C HIS A 357 24.47 -1.32 12.18
N GLY A 358 24.07 -0.36 11.34
CA GLY A 358 23.57 -0.60 9.97
C GLY A 358 24.34 -1.68 9.21
N SER A 359 23.63 -2.72 8.79
CA SER A 359 24.20 -3.74 7.94
C SER A 359 24.17 -3.27 6.48
N GLU A 360 25.31 -2.73 6.04
CA GLU A 360 25.77 -3.01 4.69
C GLU A 360 26.01 -4.53 4.58
N GLY A 361 25.38 -5.16 3.60
CA GLY A 361 25.74 -6.44 2.98
C GLY A 361 26.16 -7.62 3.86
N HIS A 362 25.26 -8.60 4.01
CA HIS A 362 25.67 -10.00 4.12
C HIS A 362 24.99 -10.82 3.02
N GLU A 363 25.69 -10.95 1.87
CA GLU A 363 25.49 -12.04 0.92
C GLU A 363 26.27 -13.27 1.40
N GLU A 364 25.83 -13.92 2.48
CA GLU A 364 26.32 -15.26 2.83
C GLU A 364 25.12 -16.11 3.20
N GLY A 365 24.82 -17.12 2.38
CA GLY A 365 23.67 -18.00 2.54
C GLY A 365 23.01 -18.50 1.25
N LYS A 366 23.64 -18.35 0.07
CA LYS A 366 23.08 -18.88 -1.20
C LYS A 366 23.08 -20.41 -1.28
N GLU A 367 23.93 -21.11 -0.54
CA GLU A 367 24.07 -22.57 -0.66
C GLU A 367 23.10 -23.36 0.27
N GLU A 368 22.68 -22.81 1.41
CA GLU A 368 21.65 -23.44 2.26
C GLU A 368 20.21 -23.28 1.70
N GLU A 369 19.98 -22.29 0.82
CA GLU A 369 18.64 -21.99 0.28
C GLU A 369 18.13 -23.04 -0.72
N GLU A 370 19.02 -23.71 -1.47
CA GLU A 370 18.64 -24.67 -2.52
C GLU A 370 18.42 -26.09 -1.98
N GLU A 371 19.19 -26.54 -0.96
CA GLU A 371 19.07 -27.91 -0.42
C GLU A 371 17.78 -28.13 0.41
N GLU A 372 17.31 -27.11 1.15
CA GLU A 372 16.05 -27.21 1.93
C GLU A 372 14.78 -27.13 1.04
N GLU A 373 14.87 -26.56 -0.16
CA GLU A 373 13.74 -26.49 -1.12
C GLU A 373 13.40 -27.88 -1.69
N GLU A 374 14.39 -28.76 -1.87
CA GLU A 374 14.16 -30.14 -2.33
C GLU A 374 13.55 -31.04 -1.25
N GLU A 375 13.92 -30.90 0.03
CA GLU A 375 13.37 -31.73 1.11
C GLU A 375 11.88 -31.45 1.37
N LEU A 376 11.46 -30.18 1.34
CA LEU A 376 10.07 -29.77 1.58
C LEU A 376 9.16 -29.98 0.35
N GLY A 377 9.71 -30.00 -0.86
CA GLY A 377 8.99 -30.30 -2.10
C GLY A 377 8.49 -31.75 -2.21
N SER A 378 8.97 -32.65 -1.33
CA SER A 378 8.58 -34.06 -1.30
C SER A 378 7.26 -34.34 -0.55
N ALA A 379 6.72 -33.36 0.19
CA ALA A 379 5.42 -33.46 0.85
C ALA A 379 4.28 -33.34 -0.17
N GLN A 380 3.72 -34.49 -0.54
CA GLN A 380 2.79 -34.70 -1.64
C GLN A 380 1.63 -33.67 -1.68
N VAL A 381 1.57 -32.94 -2.80
CA VAL A 381 0.36 -32.27 -3.29
C VAL A 381 -0.66 -33.35 -3.69
N LYS A 382 -1.45 -33.80 -2.72
CA LYS A 382 -2.66 -34.59 -2.98
C LYS A 382 -3.83 -34.01 -2.20
N ASP A 383 -4.96 -33.97 -2.89
CA ASP A 383 -6.28 -33.46 -2.51
C ASP A 383 -6.47 -31.94 -2.59
N TRP A 384 -6.68 -31.54 -3.85
CA TRP A 384 -7.45 -30.36 -4.23
C TRP A 384 -8.93 -30.67 -4.00
N GLU A 385 -9.58 -29.93 -3.10
CA GLU A 385 -10.97 -29.45 -3.18
C GLU A 385 -11.37 -28.91 -1.80
N LEU A 386 -12.08 -27.77 -1.82
CA LEU A 386 -12.70 -27.09 -0.67
C LEU A 386 -11.76 -26.25 0.20
N LEU A 387 -11.64 -24.97 -0.17
CA LEU A 387 -12.12 -23.82 0.60
C LEU A 387 -11.75 -22.54 -0.19
N ARG A 388 -12.74 -21.93 -0.85
CA ARG A 388 -12.58 -20.57 -1.40
C ARG A 388 -12.62 -19.58 -0.23
N PRO A 389 -11.57 -18.78 0.03
CA PRO A 389 -11.68 -17.66 0.97
C PRO A 389 -12.55 -16.59 0.31
N ARG A 390 -13.66 -16.24 0.98
CA ARG A 390 -14.45 -15.05 0.66
C ARG A 390 -13.62 -13.81 0.98
N GLU A 391 -13.42 -12.99 -0.05
CA GLU A 391 -13.19 -11.53 -0.03
C GLU A 391 -12.63 -10.96 1.28
N PHE A 392 -11.31 -10.97 1.42
CA PHE A 392 -10.60 -10.21 2.45
C PHE A 392 -10.23 -8.84 1.88
N ARG A 393 -11.02 -7.81 2.19
CA ARG A 393 -10.63 -6.41 1.94
C ARG A 393 -9.67 -5.96 3.06
N PRO A 394 -8.45 -5.51 2.76
CA PRO A 394 -7.67 -4.75 3.73
C PRO A 394 -8.30 -3.35 3.87
N TRP A 395 -8.44 -2.87 5.10
CA TRP A 395 -8.94 -1.53 5.42
C TRP A 395 -7.96 -0.88 6.42
N PRO A 396 -7.94 0.46 6.53
CA PRO A 396 -6.73 1.24 6.70
C PRO A 396 -6.11 1.11 8.09
N ARG A 397 -4.77 1.19 8.08
CA ARG A 397 -3.89 1.29 9.24
C ARG A 397 -4.53 2.12 10.34
N LEU A 398 -4.77 1.47 11.46
CA LEU A 398 -5.58 1.98 12.54
C LEU A 398 -4.55 2.36 13.66
N SER A 399 -4.80 3.47 14.36
CA SER A 399 -3.79 4.27 15.07
C SER A 399 -3.46 3.80 16.50
N SER A 400 -2.25 4.13 16.99
CA SER A 400 -1.92 4.08 18.43
C SER A 400 -2.64 5.21 19.19
N PRO A 401 -3.23 4.97 20.38
CA PRO A 401 -3.94 5.99 21.14
C PRO A 401 -3.04 7.11 21.71
N CYS A 402 -1.72 6.92 21.73
CA CYS A 402 -0.80 7.97 22.19
C CYS A 402 -0.50 9.02 21.12
N PHE A 403 -0.77 8.74 19.84
CA PHE A 403 -0.55 9.66 18.72
C PHE A 403 -1.65 9.50 17.67
N PRO A 404 -2.66 10.40 17.62
CA PRO A 404 -3.72 10.30 16.63
C PRO A 404 -3.15 10.38 15.21
N ALA A 405 -3.63 9.52 14.29
CA ALA A 405 -3.20 9.49 12.88
C ALA A 405 -3.42 10.82 12.11
N GLN A 406 -4.15 11.77 12.70
CA GLN A 406 -4.25 13.14 12.20
C GLN A 406 -2.92 13.90 12.23
N ILE A 407 -1.95 13.49 13.07
CA ILE A 407 -0.60 14.07 13.11
C ILE A 407 0.27 13.46 12.01
N PHE A 408 0.26 12.11 11.87
CA PHE A 408 1.02 11.40 10.83
C PHE A 408 0.52 11.69 9.40
N GLY A 409 -0.77 11.95 9.22
CA GLY A 409 -1.37 12.19 7.90
C GLY A 409 -1.03 13.55 7.28
N ARG A 410 -0.53 14.53 8.07
CA ARG A 410 -0.19 15.85 7.54
C ARG A 410 1.10 15.87 6.73
N ASP A 411 2.00 14.90 6.93
CA ASP A 411 3.25 14.82 6.19
C ASP A 411 3.46 13.44 5.53
N ARG A 412 2.52 13.10 4.63
CA ARG A 412 2.65 11.90 3.77
C ARG A 412 3.98 11.89 2.99
N ARG A 413 4.56 13.05 2.70
CA ARG A 413 5.83 13.17 1.97
C ARG A 413 7.03 12.82 2.85
N PHE A 414 7.02 13.20 4.12
CA PHE A 414 8.07 12.81 5.08
C PHE A 414 8.20 11.29 5.21
N TRP A 415 7.10 10.57 5.47
CA TRP A 415 7.16 9.12 5.66
C TRP A 415 7.54 8.37 4.39
N ARG A 416 7.12 8.87 3.22
CA ARG A 416 7.53 8.32 1.93
C ARG A 416 9.03 8.41 1.70
N LYS A 417 9.70 9.51 2.09
CA LYS A 417 11.17 9.65 1.99
C LYS A 417 11.96 8.54 2.72
N HIS A 418 11.33 7.88 3.67
CA HIS A 418 11.94 6.90 4.55
C HIS A 418 11.47 5.47 4.29
N LEU A 419 10.89 5.16 3.13
CA LEU A 419 10.50 3.78 2.78
C LEU A 419 11.69 2.82 2.62
N GLN A 420 12.91 3.36 2.50
CA GLN A 420 14.14 2.56 2.51
C GLN A 420 14.62 2.21 3.92
N LEU A 421 14.01 2.81 4.94
CA LEU A 421 14.31 2.50 6.34
C LEU A 421 13.38 1.39 6.81
N ASP A 422 13.95 0.45 7.54
CA ASP A 422 13.19 -0.51 8.32
C ASP A 422 12.30 0.20 9.38
N PHE A 423 11.48 -0.61 10.05
CA PHE A 423 10.58 -0.13 11.09
C PHE A 423 11.29 0.64 12.21
N GLN A 424 12.55 0.32 12.51
CA GLN A 424 13.31 0.93 13.60
C GLN A 424 13.90 2.29 13.17
N GLY A 425 14.38 2.44 11.94
CA GLY A 425 14.77 3.72 11.36
C GLY A 425 13.59 4.70 11.29
N LEU A 426 12.41 4.20 10.89
CA LEU A 426 11.16 4.97 10.96
C LEU A 426 10.77 5.32 12.41
N SER A 427 10.93 4.41 13.36
CA SER A 427 10.64 4.64 14.78
C SER A 427 11.60 5.67 15.41
N ARG A 428 12.90 5.63 15.07
CA ARG A 428 13.89 6.62 15.51
C ARG A 428 13.56 8.00 14.98
N LEU A 429 13.28 8.11 13.68
CA LEU A 429 12.88 9.39 13.07
C LEU A 429 11.57 9.92 13.65
N ALA A 430 10.58 9.04 13.86
CA ALA A 430 9.34 9.40 14.54
C ALA A 430 9.62 9.93 15.94
N THR A 431 10.47 9.25 16.70
CA THR A 431 10.84 9.62 18.08
C THR A 431 11.62 10.94 18.10
N GLN A 432 12.56 11.14 17.18
CA GLN A 432 13.34 12.38 17.04
C GLN A 432 12.44 13.57 16.65
N GLU A 433 11.50 13.37 15.73
CA GLU A 433 10.56 14.42 15.32
C GLU A 433 9.61 14.80 16.46
N ILE A 434 9.13 13.81 17.22
CA ILE A 434 8.28 14.01 18.40
C ILE A 434 9.04 14.74 19.51
N LEU A 435 10.32 14.42 19.72
CA LEU A 435 11.15 15.07 20.73
C LEU A 435 11.68 16.45 20.29
N GLY A 436 11.81 16.72 18.98
CA GLY A 436 12.25 18.00 18.42
C GLY A 436 11.13 19.03 18.25
N THR A 437 9.86 18.64 18.45
CA THR A 437 8.70 19.54 18.45
C THR A 437 8.20 19.90 19.85
N LEU A 438 8.87 19.42 20.90
CA LEU A 438 8.80 19.90 22.28
C LEU A 438 9.90 20.94 22.53
#